data_AF-A0A0F9IJT8-F1
#
_entry.id   AF-A0A0F9IJT8-F1
#
_cell.length_a   1.000
_cell.length_b   1.000
_cell.length_c   1.000
_cell.angle_alpha   90.00
_cell.angle_beta   90.00
_cell.angle_gamma   90.00
#
_symmetry.space_group_name_H-M   'P 1'
#
loop_
_entity.id
_entity.type
_entity.pdbx_description
1 polymer ?
#
loop_
_entity_poly.entity_id
_entity_poly.type
_entity_poly.pdbx_seq_one_letter_code
_entity_poly.pdbx_strand_id
1 'polypeptide(L)'
;MKKNITYWALYDFANSLVLMAFLFYFSQWLVIDQGHPVWWYNSALIVSSALFILTAPILSKRIDMTGRKIAGLRMWTVLSFIAFILVSLIATLSDSLDMFATILYTLAMYAYLVCFLYFTPMLNDLSTRENRSYISGIGQGANSFGQVIGLIVTLPFAIGVITLFGDPG
;
A
#
# COMPACT_ATOMS: atom_id res chain seq x y z
N MET A 1 -7.84 -23.59 -12.47
CA MET A 1 -8.39 -22.44 -11.71
C MET A 1 -9.21 -21.59 -12.68
N LYS A 2 -10.49 -21.32 -12.40
CA LYS A 2 -11.23 -20.29 -13.16
C LYS A 2 -10.45 -18.98 -13.02
N LYS A 3 -10.03 -18.39 -14.14
CA LYS A 3 -9.21 -17.17 -14.19
C LYS A 3 -10.03 -16.00 -13.66
N ASN A 4 -9.93 -15.73 -12.36
CA ASN A 4 -10.67 -14.64 -11.76
C ASN A 4 -9.92 -13.32 -11.92
N ILE A 5 -9.79 -12.85 -13.17
CA ILE A 5 -9.15 -11.59 -13.54
C ILE A 5 -9.79 -10.42 -12.76
N THR A 6 -11.10 -10.48 -12.54
CA THR A 6 -11.84 -9.48 -11.75
C THR A 6 -11.33 -9.37 -10.31
N TYR A 7 -11.08 -10.48 -9.60
CA TYR A 7 -10.56 -10.39 -8.23
C TYR A 7 -9.12 -9.88 -8.18
N TRP A 8 -8.31 -10.26 -9.18
CA TRP A 8 -6.94 -9.77 -9.31
C TRP A 8 -6.91 -8.26 -9.57
N ALA A 9 -7.75 -7.77 -10.49
CA ALA A 9 -7.87 -6.34 -10.77
C ALA A 9 -8.47 -5.56 -9.58
N LEU A 10 -9.49 -6.12 -8.91
CA LEU A 10 -10.10 -5.49 -7.73
C LEU A 10 -9.13 -5.39 -6.55
N TYR A 11 -8.28 -6.40 -6.37
CA TYR A 11 -7.19 -6.33 -5.39
C TYR A 11 -6.26 -5.16 -5.68
N ASP A 12 -5.80 -5.01 -6.93
CA ASP A 12 -4.88 -3.94 -7.32
C ASP A 12 -5.52 -2.55 -7.17
N PHE A 13 -6.79 -2.43 -7.57
CA PHE A 13 -7.62 -1.25 -7.33
C PHE A 13 -7.65 -0.87 -5.84
N ALA A 14 -8.05 -1.80 -4.97
CA ALA A 14 -8.16 -1.52 -3.53
C ALA A 14 -6.79 -1.20 -2.90
N ASN A 15 -5.75 -1.91 -3.31
CA ASN A 15 -4.40 -1.70 -2.81
C ASN A 15 -3.86 -0.31 -3.21
N SER A 16 -4.13 0.13 -4.43
CA SER A 16 -3.72 1.46 -4.92
C SER A 16 -4.46 2.62 -4.24
N LEU A 17 -5.72 2.42 -3.85
CA LEU A 17 -6.51 3.37 -3.06
C LEU A 17 -5.83 3.64 -1.72
N VAL A 18 -5.51 2.57 -0.98
CA VAL A 18 -4.85 2.66 0.33
C VAL A 18 -3.48 3.32 0.20
N LEU A 19 -2.70 2.95 -0.82
CA LEU A 19 -1.39 3.57 -1.07
C LEU A 19 -1.52 5.08 -1.19
N MET A 20 -2.42 5.58 -2.05
CA MET A 20 -2.50 7.02 -2.29
C MET A 20 -2.97 7.78 -1.06
N ALA A 21 -3.91 7.23 -0.29
CA ALA A 21 -4.30 7.81 0.98
C ALA A 21 -3.08 8.00 1.91
N PHE A 22 -2.33 6.94 2.15
CA PHE A 22 -1.19 7.01 3.07
C PHE A 22 0.00 7.79 2.51
N LEU A 23 0.28 7.71 1.20
CA LEU A 23 1.38 8.42 0.58
C LEU A 23 1.24 9.94 0.78
N PHE A 24 0.06 10.50 0.49
CA PHE A 24 -0.18 11.94 0.57
C PHE A 24 -0.46 12.40 2.00
N TYR A 25 -1.41 11.77 2.69
CA TYR A 25 -1.89 12.29 3.96
C TYR A 25 -1.01 11.94 5.15
N PHE A 26 -0.19 10.89 5.08
CA PHE A 26 0.84 10.68 6.10
C PHE A 26 1.95 11.73 5.99
N SER A 27 2.29 12.16 4.77
CA SER A 27 3.24 13.26 4.56
C SER A 27 2.67 14.57 5.11
N GLN A 28 1.41 14.88 4.81
CA GLN A 28 0.70 16.04 5.37
C GLN A 28 0.74 16.02 6.90
N TRP A 29 0.29 14.93 7.52
CA TRP A 29 0.26 14.78 8.97
C TRP A 29 1.64 14.92 9.62
N LEU A 30 2.64 14.21 9.11
CA LEU A 30 3.97 14.22 9.73
C LEU A 30 4.70 15.56 9.53
N VAL A 31 4.62 16.15 8.33
CA VAL A 31 5.44 17.30 7.95
C VAL A 31 4.75 18.63 8.28
N ILE A 32 3.45 18.74 7.99
CA ILE A 32 2.71 19.99 8.15
C ILE A 32 2.12 20.05 9.56
N ASP A 33 1.38 19.01 9.96
CA ASP A 33 0.58 19.07 11.18
C ASP A 33 1.44 18.84 12.43
N GLN A 34 2.36 17.86 12.40
CA GLN A 34 3.34 17.62 13.47
C GLN A 34 4.61 18.49 13.35
N GLY A 35 4.78 19.21 12.24
CA GLY A 35 5.90 20.14 12.03
C GLY A 35 7.28 19.48 11.87
N HIS A 36 7.34 18.18 11.54
CA HIS A 36 8.62 17.50 11.29
C HIS A 36 9.20 17.84 9.92
N PRO A 37 10.53 17.77 9.75
CA PRO A 37 11.14 18.08 8.48
C PRO A 37 10.82 17.04 7.40
N VAL A 38 10.69 17.48 6.15
CA VAL A 38 10.40 16.66 4.96
C VAL A 38 11.34 15.46 4.80
N TRP A 39 12.61 15.58 5.22
CA TRP A 39 13.56 14.45 5.12
C TRP A 39 13.17 13.28 6.02
N TRP A 40 12.45 13.51 7.13
CA TRP A 40 11.99 12.45 8.02
C TRP A 40 11.01 11.54 7.27
N TYR A 41 9.98 12.10 6.64
CA TYR A 41 9.05 11.35 5.79
C TYR A 41 9.78 10.58 4.68
N ASN A 42 10.69 11.24 3.97
CA ASN A 42 11.45 10.59 2.90
C ASN A 42 12.37 9.47 3.41
N SER A 43 12.90 9.59 4.62
CA SER A 43 13.72 8.52 5.22
C SER A 43 12.91 7.24 5.43
N ALA A 44 11.62 7.35 5.81
CA ALA A 44 10.73 6.19 5.92
C ALA A 44 10.55 5.47 4.57
N LEU A 45 10.35 6.24 3.49
CA LEU A 45 10.25 5.68 2.14
C LEU A 45 11.56 5.01 1.69
N ILE A 46 12.71 5.64 1.94
CA ILE A 46 14.02 5.10 1.60
C ILE A 46 14.28 3.80 2.37
N VAL A 47 14.05 3.79 3.68
CA VAL A 47 14.27 2.60 4.51
C VAL A 47 13.34 1.46 4.07
N SER A 48 12.06 1.73 3.82
CA SER A 48 11.12 0.71 3.34
C SER A 48 11.57 0.09 1.99
N SER A 49 12.08 0.92 1.08
CA SER A 49 12.58 0.49 -0.22
C SER A 49 13.90 -0.28 -0.11
N ALA A 50 14.80 0.15 0.78
CA ALA A 50 16.06 -0.54 1.06
C ALA A 50 15.81 -1.94 1.64
N LEU A 51 14.91 -2.05 2.63
CA LEU A 51 14.47 -3.33 3.18
C LEU A 51 13.87 -4.22 2.09
N PHE A 52 13.04 -3.66 1.20
CA PHE A 52 12.48 -4.40 0.07
C PHE A 52 13.57 -4.93 -0.87
N ILE A 53 14.52 -4.11 -1.30
CA ILE A 53 15.60 -4.53 -2.20
C ILE A 53 16.43 -5.65 -1.59
N LEU A 54 16.76 -5.56 -0.30
CA LEU A 54 17.57 -6.56 0.40
C LEU A 54 16.82 -7.89 0.57
N THR A 55 15.52 -7.86 0.79
CA THR A 55 14.70 -9.05 1.07
C THR A 55 14.08 -9.66 -0.17
N ALA A 56 13.90 -8.90 -1.25
CA ALA A 56 13.22 -9.35 -2.47
C ALA A 56 13.84 -10.62 -3.08
N PRO A 57 15.17 -10.78 -3.24
CA PRO A 57 15.74 -12.02 -3.78
C PRO A 57 15.39 -13.26 -2.95
N ILE A 58 15.39 -13.13 -1.63
CA ILE A 58 15.10 -14.22 -0.69
C ILE A 58 13.62 -14.61 -0.78
N LEU A 59 12.74 -13.61 -0.81
CA LEU A 59 11.30 -13.82 -0.92
C LEU A 59 10.91 -14.35 -2.30
N SER A 60 11.50 -13.86 -3.39
CA SER A 60 11.32 -14.37 -4.75
C SER A 60 11.70 -15.85 -4.83
N LYS A 61 12.86 -16.23 -4.29
CA LYS A 61 13.27 -17.64 -4.22
C LYS A 61 12.23 -18.50 -3.49
N ARG A 62 11.67 -18.01 -2.37
CA ARG A 62 10.61 -18.71 -1.64
C ARG A 62 9.31 -18.82 -2.44
N ILE A 63 8.94 -17.79 -3.19
CA ILE A 63 7.77 -17.80 -4.08
C ILE A 63 7.95 -18.88 -5.15
N ASP A 64 9.10 -18.92 -5.80
CA ASP A 64 9.40 -19.89 -6.85
C ASP A 64 9.41 -21.33 -6.33
N MET A 65 9.96 -21.56 -5.13
CA MET A 65 10.00 -22.89 -4.51
C MET A 65 8.63 -23.39 -4.03
N THR A 66 7.80 -22.50 -3.48
CA THR A 66 6.52 -22.91 -2.89
C THR A 66 5.36 -22.87 -3.88
N GLY A 67 5.43 -22.02 -4.91
CA GLY A 67 4.32 -21.72 -5.83
C GLY A 67 3.11 -21.06 -5.16
N ARG A 68 3.15 -20.79 -3.85
CA ARG A 68 2.00 -20.33 -3.05
C ARG A 68 1.85 -18.81 -3.08
N LYS A 69 1.64 -18.23 -4.26
CA LYS A 69 1.55 -16.77 -4.47
C LYS A 69 0.42 -16.13 -3.65
N ILE A 70 -0.79 -16.70 -3.69
CA ILE A 70 -1.99 -16.12 -3.04
C ILE A 70 -1.90 -16.14 -1.51
N ALA A 71 -1.35 -17.22 -0.93
CA ALA A 71 -1.20 -17.33 0.52
C ALA A 71 -0.21 -16.29 1.05
N GLY A 72 0.94 -16.13 0.36
CA GLY A 72 1.92 -15.10 0.69
C GLY A 72 1.34 -13.69 0.51
N LEU A 73 0.66 -13.42 -0.60
CA LEU A 73 0.00 -12.13 -0.84
C LEU A 73 -0.94 -11.79 0.32
N ARG A 74 -1.85 -12.70 0.68
CA ARG A 74 -2.82 -12.47 1.77
C ARG A 74 -2.15 -12.16 3.10
N MET A 75 -1.08 -12.87 3.44
CA MET A 75 -0.34 -12.62 4.68
C MET A 75 0.24 -11.20 4.70
N TRP A 76 0.90 -10.79 3.63
CA TRP A 76 1.51 -9.45 3.53
C TRP A 76 0.47 -8.34 3.44
N THR A 77 -0.66 -8.56 2.76
CA THR A 77 -1.79 -7.62 2.74
C THR A 77 -2.39 -7.41 4.12
N VAL A 78 -2.60 -8.49 4.90
CA VAL A 78 -3.12 -8.37 6.26
C VAL A 78 -2.14 -7.62 7.15
N LEU A 79 -0.83 -7.92 7.02
CA LEU A 79 0.20 -7.22 7.78
C LEU A 79 0.25 -5.72 7.45
N SER A 80 0.23 -5.35 6.17
CA SER A 80 0.22 -3.94 5.76
C SER A 80 -1.06 -3.25 6.22
N PHE A 81 -2.21 -3.90 6.09
CA PHE A 81 -3.50 -3.36 6.53
C PHE A 81 -3.54 -3.09 8.04
N ILE A 82 -3.11 -4.04 8.86
CA ILE A 82 -3.03 -3.86 10.32
C ILE A 82 -2.07 -2.72 10.66
N ALA A 83 -0.89 -2.67 10.01
CA ALA A 83 0.08 -1.61 10.26
C ALA A 83 -0.48 -0.23 9.92
N PHE A 84 -1.17 -0.08 8.78
CA PHE A 84 -1.82 1.17 8.39
C PHE A 84 -2.95 1.58 9.34
N ILE A 85 -3.75 0.63 9.85
CA ILE A 85 -4.75 0.91 10.89
C ILE A 85 -4.08 1.45 12.15
N LEU A 86 -2.99 0.81 12.60
CA LEU A 86 -2.27 1.26 13.79
C LEU A 86 -1.68 2.68 13.59
N VAL A 87 -1.12 2.97 12.41
CA VAL A 87 -0.66 4.32 12.05
C VAL A 87 -1.81 5.33 12.15
N SER A 88 -2.97 5.01 11.55
CA SER A 88 -4.15 5.89 11.59
C SER A 88 -4.65 6.12 13.02
N LEU A 89 -4.66 5.08 13.87
CA LEU A 89 -5.06 5.21 15.26
C LEU A 89 -4.09 6.08 16.06
N ILE A 90 -2.78 5.91 15.87
CA ILE A 90 -1.78 6.76 16.54
C ILE A 90 -1.94 8.21 16.10
N ALA A 91 -2.04 8.46 14.79
CA ALA A 91 -2.20 9.79 14.24
C ALA A 91 -3.48 10.51 14.73
N THR A 92 -4.52 9.76 15.13
CA THR A 92 -5.78 10.32 15.64
C THR A 92 -5.79 10.50 17.16
N LEU A 93 -5.10 9.61 17.90
CA LEU A 93 -5.25 9.49 19.36
C LEU A 93 -4.08 10.08 20.15
N SER A 94 -2.95 10.37 19.52
CA SER A 94 -1.73 10.77 20.23
C SER A 94 -0.80 11.64 19.40
N ASP A 95 -0.50 12.83 19.91
CA ASP A 95 0.45 13.79 19.32
C ASP A 95 1.91 13.55 19.72
N SER A 96 2.20 12.53 20.55
CA SER A 96 3.55 12.28 21.09
C SER A 96 4.25 11.05 20.51
N LEU A 97 3.60 10.33 19.60
CA LEU A 97 4.05 9.00 19.13
C LEU A 97 4.50 8.99 17.66
N ASP A 98 4.91 10.14 17.13
CA ASP A 98 5.25 10.33 15.71
C ASP A 98 6.36 9.39 15.22
N MET A 99 7.36 9.16 16.06
CA MET A 99 8.45 8.22 15.75
C MET A 99 7.91 6.79 15.61
N PHE A 100 7.00 6.38 16.49
CA PHE A 100 6.40 5.05 16.43
C PHE A 100 5.45 4.91 15.24
N ALA A 101 4.65 5.93 14.95
CA ALA A 101 3.83 6.01 13.74
C ALA A 101 4.69 5.91 12.47
N THR A 102 5.83 6.61 12.43
CA THR A 102 6.75 6.57 11.29
C THR A 102 7.39 5.19 11.10
N ILE A 103 7.76 4.51 12.18
CA ILE A 103 8.30 3.14 12.11
C ILE A 103 7.23 2.19 11.56
N LEU A 104 6.00 2.27 12.06
CA LEU A 104 4.89 1.46 11.56
C LEU A 104 4.56 1.75 10.11
N TYR A 105 4.57 3.03 9.70
CA TYR A 105 4.39 3.45 8.31
C TYR A 105 5.49 2.88 7.41
N THR A 106 6.75 2.94 7.84
CA THR A 106 7.89 2.35 7.13
C THR A 106 7.67 0.84 6.90
N LEU A 107 7.26 0.12 7.94
CA LEU A 107 6.98 -1.32 7.87
C LEU A 107 5.75 -1.62 6.99
N ALA A 108 4.71 -0.79 7.04
CA ALA A 108 3.54 -0.90 6.20
C ALA A 108 3.89 -0.70 4.72
N MET A 109 4.69 0.32 4.41
CA MET A 109 5.20 0.58 3.05
C MET A 109 6.11 -0.55 2.55
N TYR A 110 6.96 -1.09 3.41
CA TYR A 110 7.76 -2.27 3.08
C TYR A 110 6.87 -3.48 2.76
N ALA A 111 5.88 -3.79 3.63
CA ALA A 111 4.93 -4.87 3.40
C ALA A 111 4.11 -4.67 2.11
N TYR A 112 3.75 -3.43 1.80
CA TYR A 112 3.08 -3.05 0.55
C TYR A 112 3.96 -3.35 -0.67
N LEU A 113 5.24 -2.98 -0.67
CA LEU A 113 6.17 -3.33 -1.74
C LEU A 113 6.31 -4.85 -1.91
N VAL A 114 6.38 -5.58 -0.79
CA VAL A 114 6.42 -7.04 -0.82
C VAL A 114 5.14 -7.62 -1.43
N CYS A 115 3.96 -7.02 -1.25
CA CYS A 115 2.74 -7.49 -1.91
C CYS A 115 2.87 -7.52 -3.44
N PHE A 116 3.52 -6.51 -4.06
CA PHE A 116 3.76 -6.49 -5.50
C PHE A 116 4.65 -7.64 -5.97
N LEU A 117 5.58 -8.09 -5.13
CA LEU A 117 6.45 -9.23 -5.41
C LEU A 117 5.64 -10.52 -5.61
N TYR A 118 4.60 -10.72 -4.81
CA TYR A 118 3.69 -11.88 -4.93
C TYR A 118 2.63 -11.68 -6.02
N PHE A 119 2.15 -10.45 -6.20
CA PHE A 119 1.05 -10.11 -7.09
C PHE A 119 1.46 -10.13 -8.57
N THR A 120 2.61 -9.53 -8.92
CA THR A 120 3.05 -9.37 -10.32
C THR A 120 3.16 -10.71 -11.07
N PRO A 121 3.76 -11.78 -10.49
CA PRO A 121 3.86 -13.08 -11.16
C PRO A 121 2.52 -13.82 -11.32
N MET A 122 1.44 -13.40 -10.66
CA MET A 122 0.11 -14.01 -10.84
C MET A 122 -0.46 -13.73 -12.22
N LEU A 123 -0.02 -12.66 -12.89
CA LEU A 123 -0.42 -12.37 -14.26
C LEU A 123 -0.10 -13.54 -15.21
N ASN A 124 1.02 -14.25 -14.97
CA ASN A 124 1.40 -15.41 -15.77
C ASN A 124 0.42 -16.58 -15.61
N ASP A 125 -0.25 -16.68 -14.46
CA ASP A 125 -1.25 -17.71 -14.19
C ASP A 125 -2.63 -17.31 -14.76
N LEU A 126 -2.88 -16.01 -14.90
CA LEU A 126 -4.14 -15.44 -15.37
C LEU A 126 -4.18 -15.18 -16.88
N SER A 127 -3.03 -15.13 -17.56
CA SER A 127 -2.94 -14.80 -18.99
C SER A 127 -2.37 -15.95 -19.83
N THR A 128 -2.55 -15.86 -21.14
CA THR A 128 -1.77 -16.60 -22.15
C THR A 128 -0.85 -15.60 -22.84
N ARG A 129 0.09 -16.07 -23.68
CA ARG A 129 1.03 -15.17 -24.37
C ARG A 129 0.31 -14.13 -25.24
N GLU A 130 -0.84 -14.50 -25.80
CA GLU A 130 -1.63 -13.70 -26.74
C GLU A 130 -2.44 -12.59 -26.04
N ASN A 131 -2.96 -12.85 -24.83
CA ASN A 131 -3.81 -11.90 -24.10
C ASN A 131 -3.13 -11.22 -22.90
N ARG A 132 -1.84 -11.49 -22.66
CA ARG A 132 -1.08 -10.94 -21.53
C ARG A 132 -1.12 -9.42 -21.46
N SER A 133 -0.91 -8.74 -22.58
CA SER A 133 -0.94 -7.27 -22.63
C SER A 133 -2.32 -6.71 -22.30
N TYR A 134 -3.39 -7.37 -22.78
CA TYR A 134 -4.77 -6.95 -22.48
C TYR A 134 -5.10 -7.13 -20.99
N ILE A 135 -4.77 -8.27 -20.41
CA ILE A 135 -5.03 -8.54 -18.98
C ILE A 135 -4.19 -7.63 -18.08
N SER A 136 -2.92 -7.40 -18.44
CA SER A 136 -2.08 -6.42 -17.75
C SER A 136 -2.67 -5.01 -17.83
N GLY A 137 -3.24 -4.63 -18.99
CA GLY A 137 -3.93 -3.36 -19.18
C GLY A 137 -5.15 -3.20 -18.28
N ILE A 138 -5.94 -4.26 -18.09
CA ILE A 138 -7.06 -4.25 -17.12
C ILE A 138 -6.56 -4.02 -15.70
N GLY A 139 -5.48 -4.70 -15.29
CA GLY A 139 -4.88 -4.50 -13.96
C GLY A 139 -4.37 -3.08 -13.78
N GLN A 140 -3.59 -2.58 -14.73
CA GLN A 140 -3.05 -1.22 -14.69
C GLN A 140 -4.16 -0.16 -14.70
N GLY A 141 -5.21 -0.35 -15.50
CA GLY A 141 -6.36 0.54 -15.53
C GLY A 141 -7.10 0.56 -14.19
N ALA A 142 -7.32 -0.61 -13.58
CA ALA A 142 -7.92 -0.72 -12.26
C ALA A 142 -7.04 -0.05 -11.18
N ASN A 143 -5.73 -0.25 -11.22
CA ASN A 143 -4.77 0.39 -10.33
C ASN A 143 -4.80 1.93 -10.48
N SER A 144 -4.65 2.45 -11.69
CA SER A 144 -4.69 3.90 -11.93
C SER A 144 -6.02 4.52 -11.53
N PHE A 145 -7.14 3.83 -11.76
CA PHE A 145 -8.45 4.28 -11.30
C PHE A 145 -8.54 4.30 -9.77
N GLY A 146 -8.01 3.29 -9.09
CA GLY A 146 -7.96 3.23 -7.63
C GLY A 146 -7.10 4.34 -7.01
N GLN A 147 -5.99 4.72 -7.65
CA GLN A 147 -5.18 5.87 -7.20
C GLN A 147 -5.97 7.18 -7.23
N VAL A 148 -6.69 7.45 -8.33
CA VAL A 148 -7.51 8.66 -8.49
C VAL A 148 -8.67 8.66 -7.49
N ILE A 149 -9.39 7.55 -7.38
CA ILE A 149 -10.51 7.41 -6.44
C ILE A 149 -10.01 7.54 -5.00
N GLY A 150 -8.84 6.98 -4.67
CA GLY A 150 -8.25 7.10 -3.35
C GLY A 150 -8.03 8.55 -2.96
N LEU A 151 -7.52 9.39 -3.85
CA LEU A 151 -7.36 10.80 -3.59
C LEU A 151 -8.71 11.52 -3.44
N ILE A 152 -9.66 11.27 -4.34
CA ILE A 152 -10.98 11.93 -4.32
C ILE A 152 -11.78 11.59 -3.07
N VAL A 153 -11.78 10.31 -2.65
CA VAL A 153 -12.56 9.84 -1.49
C VAL A 153 -11.97 10.36 -0.18
N THR A 154 -10.65 10.53 -0.11
CA THR A 154 -9.97 11.01 1.10
C THR A 154 -9.93 12.52 1.20
N LEU A 155 -10.01 13.25 0.07
CA LEU A 155 -9.92 14.70 0.03
C LEU A 155 -10.89 15.41 1.00
N PRO A 156 -12.20 15.08 1.06
CA PRO A 156 -13.14 15.73 1.98
C PRO A 156 -12.76 15.61 3.46
N PHE A 157 -12.10 14.51 3.84
CA PHE A 157 -11.62 14.29 5.20
C PHE A 157 -10.39 15.17 5.47
N ALA A 158 -9.47 15.24 4.53
CA ALA A 158 -8.24 16.00 4.67
C ALA A 158 -8.45 17.52 4.68
N ILE A 159 -9.46 18.04 3.98
CA ILE A 159 -9.81 19.47 4.02
C ILE A 159 -10.79 19.82 5.16
N GLY A 160 -11.10 18.86 6.04
CA GLY A 160 -11.96 19.09 7.21
C GLY A 160 -13.45 19.28 6.91
N VAL A 161 -13.93 18.95 5.70
CA VAL A 161 -15.36 19.02 5.35
C VAL A 161 -16.16 17.90 6.04
N ILE A 162 -15.52 16.73 6.23
CA ILE A 162 -16.11 15.59 6.92
C ILE A 162 -15.16 15.15 8.03
N THR A 163 -15.61 15.16 9.29
CA THR A 163 -14.89 14.57 10.42
C THR A 163 -15.57 13.27 10.84
N LEU A 164 -14.79 12.20 10.99
CA LEU A 164 -15.28 10.95 11.57
C LEU A 164 -15.24 11.01 13.11
N PHE A 165 -14.16 11.58 13.66
CA PHE A 165 -13.93 11.79 15.09
C PHE A 165 -13.08 13.06 15.28
N GLY A 166 -13.37 13.88 16.29
CA GLY A 166 -12.58 15.08 16.63
C GLY A 166 -12.91 16.35 15.82
N ASP A 167 -12.11 17.39 16.01
CA ASP A 167 -12.19 18.66 15.28
C ASP A 167 -11.54 18.55 13.88
N PRO A 168 -12.02 19.33 12.89
CA PRO A 168 -11.48 19.29 11.53
C PRO A 168 -10.11 19.95 11.44
N GLY A 169 -9.13 19.21 10.90
CA GLY A 169 -7.79 19.73 10.55
C GLY A 169 -6.76 19.33 11.57
#